data_AF-A0A4S3K2I9-F1
#
_entry.id   AF-A0A4S3K2I9-F1
#
_cell.length_a   1.000
_cell.length_b   1.000
_cell.length_c   1.000
_cell.angle_alpha   90.00
_cell.angle_beta   90.00
_cell.angle_gamma   90.00
#
_symmetry.space_group_name_H-M   'P 1'
#
loop_
_entity.id
_entity.type
_entity.pdbx_description
1 polymer ?
#
loop_
_entity_poly.entity_id
_entity_poly.type
_entity_poly.pdbx_seq_one_letter_code
_entity_poly.pdbx_strand_id
1 'polypeptide(L)'
;MNFSTVAALLLAALCAWPSHAQDEIGTEANQFRFERQLRVNPFDPAALNNLAVVKAGQGRYADAYDLLQRAARLAPQSEEIRTNVGRLKAWMDTMGARDPLAEPELTLSQVPPEPPRLWNSAPPKR
;
A
#
# COMPACT_ATOMS: atom_id res chain seq x y z
N MET A 1 -34.61 -15.19 40.01
CA MET A 1 -34.77 -15.44 38.56
C MET A 1 -34.60 -14.10 37.86
N ASN A 2 -33.45 -13.79 37.24
CA ASN A 2 -33.08 -14.09 35.82
C ASN A 2 -34.13 -13.45 34.89
N PHE A 3 -33.87 -12.48 34.01
CA PHE A 3 -32.89 -12.44 32.92
C PHE A 3 -32.57 -10.97 32.58
N SER A 4 -31.32 -10.50 32.71
CA SER A 4 -30.96 -9.18 32.14
C SER A 4 -29.50 -9.05 31.68
N THR A 5 -28.72 -10.13 31.74
CA THR A 5 -27.29 -10.10 31.41
C THR A 5 -26.96 -10.51 29.98
N VAL A 6 -27.96 -10.95 29.19
CA VAL A 6 -27.70 -11.47 27.82
C VAL A 6 -27.81 -10.37 26.75
N ALA A 7 -28.38 -9.20 27.07
CA ALA A 7 -28.55 -8.11 26.09
C ALA A 7 -27.30 -7.24 25.89
N ALA A 8 -26.23 -7.44 26.67
CA ALA A 8 -25.02 -6.60 26.59
C ALA A 8 -23.93 -7.14 25.63
N LEU A 9 -24.07 -8.36 25.10
CA LEU A 9 -23.01 -8.98 24.28
C LEU A 9 -23.23 -8.90 22.76
N LEU A 10 -24.36 -8.40 22.28
CA LEU A 10 -24.60 -8.26 20.83
C LEU A 10 -24.34 -6.85 20.27
N LEU A 11 -24.10 -5.84 21.13
CA LEU A 11 -23.79 -4.48 20.68
C LEU A 11 -22.30 -4.13 20.65
N ALA A 12 -21.42 -5.02 21.15
CA ALA A 12 -19.98 -4.79 21.12
C ALA A 12 -19.32 -5.22 19.79
N ALA A 13 -20.04 -5.90 18.91
CA ALA A 13 -19.55 -6.27 17.57
C ALA A 13 -19.74 -5.15 16.52
N LEU A 14 -20.45 -4.07 16.85
CA LEU A 14 -20.66 -2.91 15.97
C LEU A 14 -19.61 -1.79 16.17
N CYS A 15 -18.72 -1.90 17.16
CA CYS A 15 -17.76 -0.85 17.52
C CYS A 15 -16.31 -1.13 17.07
N ALA A 16 -16.07 -2.23 16.36
CA ALA A 16 -14.79 -2.50 15.70
C ALA A 16 -15.00 -2.54 14.18
N TRP A 17 -15.59 -1.49 13.61
CA TRP A 17 -15.38 -1.20 12.20
C TRP A 17 -13.88 -0.95 12.03
N PRO A 18 -13.11 -1.81 11.34
CA PRO A 18 -11.71 -1.56 11.18
C PRO A 18 -11.58 -0.31 10.32
N SER A 19 -10.76 0.66 10.76
CA SER A 19 -10.38 1.82 9.97
C SER A 19 -9.86 1.42 8.56
N HIS A 20 -9.40 0.17 8.41
CA HIS A 20 -8.98 -0.45 7.15
C HIS A 20 -10.11 -0.65 6.12
N ALA A 21 -11.37 -0.82 6.53
CA ALA A 21 -12.45 -1.14 5.59
C ALA A 21 -12.83 0.05 4.69
N GLN A 22 -12.57 1.30 5.11
CA GLN A 22 -12.79 2.47 4.26
C GLN A 22 -11.64 2.69 3.26
N ASP A 23 -10.40 2.36 3.66
CA ASP A 23 -9.22 2.42 2.80
C ASP A 23 -9.23 1.30 1.74
N GLU A 24 -9.73 0.10 2.07
CA GLU A 24 -9.90 -1.00 1.12
C GLU A 24 -10.88 -0.66 -0.01
N ILE A 25 -12.04 -0.07 0.30
CA ILE A 25 -13.03 0.31 -0.72
C ILE A 25 -12.45 1.34 -1.70
N GLY A 26 -11.67 2.31 -1.21
CA GLY A 26 -11.02 3.33 -2.05
C GLY A 26 -9.88 2.75 -2.90
N THR A 27 -9.11 1.81 -2.35
CA THR A 27 -7.97 1.19 -3.05
C THR A 27 -8.42 0.19 -4.12
N GLU A 28 -9.49 -0.57 -3.90
CA GLU A 28 -10.06 -1.48 -4.90
C GLU A 28 -10.60 -0.71 -6.12
N ALA A 29 -11.34 0.37 -5.90
CA ALA A 29 -11.84 1.22 -6.98
C ALA A 29 -10.70 1.85 -7.80
N ASN A 30 -9.65 2.31 -7.12
CA ASN A 30 -8.44 2.84 -7.76
C ASN A 30 -7.70 1.76 -8.55
N GLN A 31 -7.53 0.57 -7.99
CA GLN A 31 -6.92 -0.58 -8.67
C GLN A 31 -7.65 -0.86 -9.97
N PHE A 32 -8.97 -1.03 -9.90
CA PHE A 32 -9.81 -1.33 -11.05
C PHE A 32 -9.69 -0.24 -12.13
N ARG A 33 -9.68 1.03 -11.74
CA ARG A 33 -9.53 2.16 -12.66
C ARG A 33 -8.21 2.11 -13.42
N PHE A 34 -7.09 1.92 -12.73
CA PHE A 34 -5.77 1.89 -13.38
C PHE A 34 -5.57 0.63 -14.21
N GLU A 35 -6.09 -0.52 -13.79
CA GLU A 35 -6.10 -1.75 -14.59
C GLU A 35 -6.91 -1.57 -15.88
N ARG A 36 -8.07 -0.90 -15.82
CA ARG A 36 -8.84 -0.53 -17.02
C ARG A 36 -8.08 0.40 -17.95
N GLN A 37 -7.37 1.40 -17.41
CA GLN A 37 -6.53 2.30 -18.19
C GLN A 37 -5.40 1.53 -18.89
N LEU A 38 -4.75 0.60 -18.19
CA LEU A 38 -3.68 -0.23 -18.75
C LEU A 38 -4.18 -1.26 -19.77
N ARG A 39 -5.46 -1.67 -19.71
CA ARG A 39 -6.07 -2.46 -20.79
C ARG A 39 -6.22 -1.68 -22.09
N VAL A 40 -6.41 -0.35 -22.01
CA VAL A 40 -6.52 0.53 -23.18
C VAL A 40 -5.14 0.96 -23.66
N ASN A 41 -4.26 1.37 -22.74
CA ASN A 41 -2.88 1.72 -23.01
C ASN A 41 -1.93 0.99 -22.04
N PRO A 42 -1.35 -0.15 -22.45
CA PRO A 42 -0.45 -0.95 -21.61
C PRO A 42 0.88 -0.26 -21.25
N PHE A 43 1.19 0.86 -21.92
CA PHE A 43 2.46 1.58 -21.81
C PHE A 43 2.29 2.97 -21.21
N ASP A 44 1.21 3.22 -20.47
CA ASP A 44 1.02 4.47 -19.75
C ASP A 44 1.87 4.49 -18.47
N PRO A 45 2.95 5.30 -18.41
CA PRO A 45 3.82 5.35 -17.24
C PRO A 45 3.11 5.90 -16.00
N ALA A 46 2.14 6.81 -16.16
CA ALA A 46 1.38 7.36 -15.04
C ALA A 46 0.41 6.32 -14.46
N ALA A 47 -0.26 5.54 -15.31
CA ALA A 47 -1.12 4.45 -14.85
C ALA A 47 -0.34 3.33 -14.16
N LEU A 48 0.85 2.98 -14.67
CA LEU A 48 1.74 2.01 -14.04
C LEU A 48 2.22 2.50 -12.66
N ASN A 49 2.66 3.77 -12.58
CA ASN A 49 3.05 4.41 -11.33
C ASN A 49 1.89 4.41 -10.32
N ASN A 50 0.69 4.80 -10.75
CA ASN A 50 -0.47 4.86 -9.87
C ASN A 50 -0.96 3.48 -9.42
N LEU A 51 -0.91 2.47 -10.29
CA LEU A 51 -1.24 1.10 -9.89
C LEU A 51 -0.21 0.58 -8.87
N ALA A 52 1.08 0.92 -9.03
CA ALA A 52 2.10 0.59 -8.05
C ALA A 52 1.80 1.19 -6.66
N VAL A 53 1.19 2.39 -6.59
CA VAL A 53 0.69 2.96 -5.33
C VAL A 53 -0.21 1.99 -4.62
N VAL A 54 -1.21 1.54 -5.35
CA VAL A 54 -2.29 0.75 -4.81
C VAL A 54 -1.74 -0.60 -4.35
N LYS A 55 -0.87 -1.21 -5.16
CA LYS A 55 -0.19 -2.46 -4.80
C LYS A 55 0.68 -2.29 -3.55
N ALA A 56 1.45 -1.20 -3.44
CA ALA A 56 2.26 -0.93 -2.24
C ALA A 56 1.40 -0.68 -0.99
N GLY A 57 0.29 0.05 -1.12
CA GLY A 57 -0.67 0.26 -0.02
C GLY A 57 -1.34 -1.03 0.45
N GLN A 58 -1.44 -2.04 -0.43
CA GLN A 58 -1.94 -3.38 -0.12
C GLN A 58 -0.84 -4.33 0.38
N GLY A 59 0.37 -3.84 0.64
CA GLY A 59 1.51 -4.66 1.06
C GLY A 59 2.14 -5.52 -0.03
N ARG A 60 1.72 -5.38 -1.29
CA ARG A 60 2.27 -6.11 -2.45
C ARG A 60 3.47 -5.35 -3.02
N TYR A 61 4.55 -5.31 -2.26
CA TYR A 61 5.74 -4.49 -2.57
C TYR A 61 6.49 -4.98 -3.81
N ALA A 62 6.59 -6.29 -4.04
CA ALA A 62 7.21 -6.85 -5.24
C ALA A 62 6.46 -6.43 -6.51
N ASP A 63 5.14 -6.59 -6.53
CA ASP A 63 4.28 -6.15 -7.65
C ASP A 63 4.40 -4.64 -7.90
N ALA A 64 4.42 -3.85 -6.84
CA ALA A 64 4.59 -2.40 -6.93
C ALA A 64 5.94 -2.04 -7.55
N TYR A 65 7.01 -2.74 -7.16
CA TYR A 65 8.34 -2.50 -7.69
C TYR A 65 8.44 -2.83 -9.19
N ASP A 66 7.85 -3.95 -9.62
CA ASP A 66 7.83 -4.31 -11.04
C ASP A 66 7.07 -3.30 -11.91
N LEU A 67 5.94 -2.80 -11.40
CA LEU A 67 5.17 -1.74 -12.07
C LEU A 67 5.96 -0.44 -12.17
N LEU A 68 6.64 -0.03 -11.08
CA LEU A 68 7.49 1.16 -11.08
C LEU A 68 8.70 1.03 -12.01
N GLN A 69 9.32 -0.15 -12.09
CA GLN A 69 10.40 -0.40 -13.03
C GLN A 69 9.94 -0.29 -14.49
N ARG A 70 8.75 -0.79 -14.81
CA ARG A 70 8.14 -0.61 -16.14
C ARG A 70 7.87 0.87 -16.42
N ALA A 71 7.30 1.59 -15.46
CA ALA A 71 7.05 3.03 -15.58
C ALA A 71 8.36 3.81 -15.82
N ALA A 72 9.43 3.47 -15.09
CA ALA A 72 10.74 4.11 -15.21
C ALA A 72 11.39 3.88 -16.57
N ARG A 73 11.21 2.70 -17.18
CA ARG A 73 11.67 2.43 -18.55
C ARG A 73 10.95 3.29 -19.59
N LEU A 74 9.65 3.54 -19.39
CA LEU A 74 8.81 4.31 -20.32
C LEU A 74 8.97 5.83 -20.14
N ALA A 75 9.27 6.28 -18.93
CA ALA A 75 9.45 7.70 -18.59
C ALA A 75 10.71 7.92 -17.74
N PRO A 76 11.93 7.72 -18.28
CA PRO A 76 13.17 7.81 -17.52
C PRO A 76 13.45 9.20 -16.95
N GLN A 77 12.88 10.23 -17.56
CA GLN A 77 13.01 11.63 -17.12
C GLN A 77 12.02 12.01 -15.99
N SER A 78 11.07 11.14 -15.65
CA SER A 78 10.11 11.42 -14.57
C SER A 78 10.79 11.33 -13.20
N GLU A 79 10.93 12.48 -12.55
CA GLU A 79 11.48 12.58 -11.20
C GLU A 79 10.58 11.89 -10.17
N GLU A 80 9.26 11.96 -10.35
CA GLU A 80 8.28 11.29 -9.49
C GLU A 80 8.48 9.78 -9.50
N ILE A 81 8.51 9.17 -10.69
CA ILE A 81 8.70 7.72 -10.84
C ILE A 81 10.06 7.29 -10.28
N ARG A 82 11.12 8.06 -10.55
CA ARG A 82 12.45 7.79 -10.01
C ARG A 82 12.48 7.83 -8.48
N THR A 83 11.80 8.81 -7.89
CA THR A 83 11.65 8.94 -6.43
C THR A 83 10.92 7.74 -5.84
N ASN A 84 9.84 7.30 -6.49
CA ASN A 84 9.03 6.17 -6.02
C ASN A 84 9.80 4.85 -6.09
N VAL A 85 10.54 4.61 -7.17
CA VAL A 85 11.46 3.46 -7.28
C VAL A 85 12.48 3.50 -6.15
N GLY A 86 13.13 4.64 -5.92
CA GLY A 86 14.15 4.79 -4.89
C GLY A 86 13.63 4.52 -3.47
N ARG A 87 12.47 5.10 -3.14
CA ARG A 87 11.82 4.91 -1.83
C ARG A 87 11.41 3.46 -1.60
N LEU A 88 10.76 2.84 -2.59
CA LEU A 88 10.31 1.46 -2.47
C LEU A 88 11.50 0.50 -2.38
N LYS A 89 12.53 0.70 -3.20
CA LYS A 89 13.73 -0.13 -3.19
C LYS A 89 14.45 -0.04 -1.84
N ALA A 90 14.66 1.17 -1.31
CA ALA A 90 15.30 1.35 -0.01
C ALA A 90 14.54 0.64 1.11
N TRP A 91 13.21 0.70 1.09
CA TRP A 91 12.38 -0.01 2.06
C TRP A 91 12.44 -1.54 1.90
N MET A 92 12.47 -2.05 0.66
CA MET A 92 12.63 -3.48 0.41
C MET A 92 14.02 -3.98 0.85
N ASP A 93 15.07 -3.19 0.64
CA ASP A 93 16.43 -3.52 1.07
C ASP A 93 16.52 -3.61 2.60
N THR A 94 15.86 -2.70 3.35
CA THR A 94 15.83 -2.77 4.82
C THR A 94 15.02 -3.95 5.36
N MET A 95 13.93 -4.32 4.68
CA MET A 95 13.12 -5.48 5.06
C MET A 95 13.77 -6.81 4.67
N GLY A 96 14.47 -6.88 3.54
CA GLY A 96 15.19 -8.06 3.07
C GLY A 96 16.52 -8.31 3.81
N ALA A 97 17.12 -7.27 4.39
CA ALA A 97 18.29 -7.38 5.27
C ALA A 97 17.95 -7.89 6.69
N ARG A 98 16.65 -8.07 7.01
CA ARG A 98 16.22 -8.66 8.27
C ARG A 98 16.45 -10.18 8.18
N ASP A 99 17.42 -10.69 8.94
CA ASP A 99 17.76 -12.12 8.98
C ASP A 99 16.51 -12.95 9.31
N PRO A 100 16.12 -13.93 8.47
CA PRO A 100 14.97 -14.81 8.74
C PRO A 100 15.12 -15.65 10.02
N LEU A 101 16.35 -15.80 10.52
CA LEU A 101 16.70 -16.53 11.74
C LEU A 101 17.03 -15.59 12.90
N ALA A 102 16.97 -14.26 12.71
CA ALA A 102 16.90 -13.37 13.86
C ALA A 102 15.60 -13.72 14.59
N GLU A 103 15.76 -14.32 15.78
CA GLU A 103 14.69 -14.45 16.77
C GLU A 103 13.85 -13.17 16.76
N PRO A 104 12.53 -13.23 16.99
CA PRO A 104 11.74 -12.06 17.32
C PRO A 104 12.22 -11.57 18.69
N GLU A 105 13.40 -10.97 18.71
CA GLU A 105 13.92 -10.29 19.86
C GLU A 105 12.91 -9.17 20.06
N LEU A 106 12.12 -9.32 21.12
CA LEU A 106 11.30 -8.28 21.74
C LEU A 106 12.24 -7.17 22.27
N THR A 107 13.19 -6.72 21.47
CA THR A 107 13.79 -5.41 21.60
C THR A 107 12.69 -4.44 21.18
N LEU A 108 12.07 -3.83 22.19
CA LEU A 108 11.05 -2.77 22.09
C LEU A 108 11.50 -1.52 21.30
N SER A 109 12.53 -1.64 20.45
CA SER A 109 13.24 -0.56 19.81
C SER A 109 13.30 -0.67 18.28
N GLN A 110 12.90 -1.77 17.64
CA GLN A 110 12.87 -1.88 16.18
C GLN A 110 11.47 -2.24 15.65
N VAL A 111 10.57 -1.26 15.77
CA VAL A 111 9.34 -1.19 14.97
C VAL A 111 9.76 -1.27 13.49
N PRO A 112 9.19 -2.19 12.67
CA PRO A 112 9.48 -2.21 11.24
C PRO A 112 9.25 -0.81 10.67
N PRO A 113 10.15 -0.29 9.80
CA PRO A 113 10.00 1.04 9.26
C PRO A 113 8.63 1.13 8.57
N GLU A 114 7.89 2.21 8.85
CA GLU A 114 6.62 2.45 8.19
C GLU A 114 6.80 2.31 6.67
N PRO A 115 5.83 1.70 5.97
CA PRO A 115 5.90 1.57 4.52
C PRO A 115 6.14 2.95 3.89
N PRO A 116 6.93 3.00 2.80
CA PRO A 116 7.39 4.26 2.27
C PRO A 116 6.18 5.07 1.81
N ARG A 117 6.11 6.35 2.22
CA ARG A 117 5.18 7.30 1.59
C ARG A 117 5.68 7.56 0.18
N LEU A 118 5.11 6.83 -0.77
CA LEU A 118 5.53 6.91 -2.15
C LEU A 118 5.10 8.25 -2.79
N TRP A 119 3.94 8.85 -2.47
CA TRP A 119 3.51 10.14 -3.06
C TRP A 119 3.28 11.28 -2.07
N ASN A 120 3.64 12.50 -2.49
CA ASN A 120 3.01 13.74 -2.01
C ASN A 120 1.79 13.99 -2.91
N SER A 121 0.63 13.50 -2.53
CA SER A 121 -0.62 13.79 -3.23
C SER A 121 -1.02 15.25 -2.99
N ALA A 122 -0.55 16.17 -3.83
CA ALA A 122 -1.32 17.39 -4.05
C ALA A 122 -2.63 16.95 -4.72
N PRO A 123 -3.81 17.25 -4.14
CA PRO A 123 -5.07 16.87 -4.76
C PRO A 123 -5.15 17.49 -6.16
N PRO A 124 -5.77 16.81 -7.15
CA PRO A 124 -5.96 17.39 -8.47
C PRO A 124 -6.69 18.72 -8.31
N LYS A 125 -6.12 19.80 -8.86
CA LYS A 125 -6.81 21.08 -8.95
C LYS A 125 -8.08 20.85 -9.78
N ARG A 126 -9.23 21.15 -9.17
CA ARG A 126 -10.53 21.19 -9.85
C ARG A 126 -10.54 22.25 -10.93
#